data_AF-A0A401RP59-F1
#
_entry.id   AF-A0A401RP59-F1
#
_cell.length_a   1.000
_cell.length_b   1.000
_cell.length_c   1.000
_cell.angle_alpha   90.00
_cell.angle_beta   90.00
_cell.angle_gamma   90.00
#
_symmetry.space_group_name_H-M   'P 1'
#
loop_
_entity.id
_entity.type
_entity.pdbx_description
1 polymer ?
#
loop_
_entity_poly.entity_id
_entity_poly.type
_entity_poly.pdbx_seq_one_letter_code
_entity_poly.pdbx_strand_id
1 'polypeptide(L)' 'MLNIPLDSKNWTEARRSCASLDANLAVIKKPEEQAFVKKWLVTKNYWIGLSDTVLEGDWRWVDGTNYTSSVK' A
#
# COMPACT_ATOMS: atom_id res chain seq x y z
N MET A 1 0.93 -29.85 5.06
CA MET A 1 0.86 -28.89 6.18
C MET A 1 1.82 -27.77 5.84
N LEU A 2 1.34 -26.65 5.29
CA LEU A 2 2.18 -25.46 5.10
C LEU A 2 1.71 -24.41 6.09
N ASN A 3 2.58 -24.16 7.05
CA ASN A 3 2.45 -23.16 8.09
C ASN A 3 2.86 -21.81 7.48
N ILE A 4 1.89 -20.96 7.11
CA ILE A 4 2.17 -19.55 6.81
C ILE A 4 1.91 -18.79 8.12
N PRO A 5 2.94 -18.16 8.72
CA PRO A 5 2.80 -17.49 10.02
C PRO A 5 1.78 -16.35 9.96
N LEU A 6 0.90 -16.32 10.96
CA LEU A 6 0.06 -15.19 11.31
C LEU A 6 0.97 -14.03 11.76
N ASP A 7 0.91 -12.88 11.08
CA ASP A 7 1.00 -11.52 11.67
C ASP A 7 1.61 -10.42 10.79
N SER A 8 1.96 -10.72 9.53
CA SER A 8 2.07 -9.67 8.51
C SER A 8 1.52 -10.21 7.21
N LYS A 9 0.29 -9.80 6.86
CA LYS A 9 -0.17 -9.96 5.48
C LYS A 9 0.87 -9.29 4.60
N ASN A 10 1.51 -10.00 3.67
CA ASN A 10 2.37 -9.33 2.71
C ASN A 10 1.54 -8.32 1.88
N TRP A 11 2.20 -7.42 1.16
CA TRP A 11 1.49 -6.40 0.37
C TRP A 11 0.38 -6.97 -0.52
N THR A 12 0.63 -8.13 -1.14
CA THR A 12 -0.34 -8.83 -2.00
C THR A 12 -1.59 -9.28 -1.24
N GLU A 13 -1.43 -9.85 -0.05
CA GLU A 13 -2.55 -10.26 0.80
C GLU A 13 -3.33 -9.06 1.35
N ALA A 14 -2.64 -7.96 1.69
CA ALA A 14 -3.28 -6.72 2.09
C ALA A 14 -4.14 -6.16 0.95
N ARG A 15 -3.60 -6.10 -0.27
CA ARG A 15 -4.34 -5.70 -1.47
C ARG A 15 -5.55 -6.61 -1.75
N ARG A 16 -5.38 -7.93 -1.63
CA ARG A 16 -6.48 -8.90 -1.79
C ARG A 16 -7.61 -8.66 -0.77
N SER A 17 -7.24 -8.29 0.46
CA SER A 17 -8.22 -8.00 1.51
C SER A 17 -9.01 -6.72 1.23
N CYS A 18 -8.38 -5.68 0.68
CA CYS A 18 -9.09 -4.50 0.20
C CYS A 18 -9.99 -4.84 -0.98
N ALA A 19 -9.51 -5.65 -1.93
CA ALA A 19 -10.28 -6.05 -3.10
C ALA A 19 -11.55 -6.85 -2.74
N SER A 20 -11.54 -7.65 -1.66
CA SER A 20 -12.74 -8.32 -1.17
C SER A 20 -13.82 -7.38 -0.60
N LEU A 21 -13.49 -6.09 -0.46
CA LEU A 21 -14.40 -5.03 -0.02
C LEU A 21 -14.66 -4.01 -1.14
N ASP A 22 -14.44 -4.40 -2.41
CA ASP A 22 -14.53 -3.52 -3.58
C ASP A 22 -13.65 -2.25 -3.46
N ALA A 23 -12.52 -2.36 -2.76
CA ALA A 23 -11.59 -1.27 -2.49
C ALA A 23 -10.15 -1.60 -2.89
N ASN A 24 -9.25 -0.62 -2.76
CA ASN A 24 -7.81 -0.80 -2.95
C ASN A 24 -7.04 -0.22 -1.76
N LEU A 25 -5.77 -0.60 -1.63
CA LEU A 25 -4.85 0.05 -0.69
C LEU A 25 -4.72 1.53 -1.03
N ALA A 26 -4.52 2.37 -0.01
CA ALA A 26 -4.53 3.82 -0.16
C ALA A 26 -3.44 4.33 -1.11
N VAL A 27 -3.82 5.20 -2.04
CA VAL A 27 -2.91 5.97 -2.88
C VAL A 27 -2.72 7.34 -2.25
N ILE A 28 -1.47 7.77 -2.08
CA ILE A 28 -1.13 9.06 -1.45
C ILE A 28 -0.45 9.92 -2.51
N LYS A 29 -1.09 11.03 -2.88
CA LYS A 29 -0.65 11.92 -3.96
C LYS A 29 -0.15 13.28 -3.47
N LYS A 30 -0.46 13.64 -2.22
CA LYS A 30 -0.15 14.97 -1.67
C LYS A 30 0.42 14.91 -0.25
N PRO A 31 1.24 15.89 0.15
CA PRO A 31 1.75 15.99 1.52
C PRO A 31 0.65 16.01 2.58
N GLU A 32 -0.49 16.64 2.30
CA GLU A 32 -1.62 16.72 3.25
C GLU A 32 -2.27 15.34 3.46
N GLU A 33 -2.38 14.52 2.42
CA GLU A 33 -2.86 13.15 2.51
C GLU A 33 -1.88 12.29 3.32
N GLN A 34 -0.58 12.46 3.08
CA GLN A 34 0.47 11.79 3.86
C GLN A 34 0.41 12.16 5.35
N ALA A 35 0.18 13.45 5.65
CA ALA A 35 0.03 13.94 7.01
C ALA A 35 -1.24 13.39 7.67
N PHE A 36 -2.36 13.38 6.94
CA PHE A 36 -3.62 12.80 7.40
C PHE A 36 -3.45 11.33 7.75
N VAL A 37 -2.86 10.53 6.86
CA VAL A 37 -2.61 9.11 7.10
C VAL A 37 -1.70 8.92 8.31
N LYS A 38 -0.57 9.63 8.40
CA LYS A 38 0.36 9.54 9.54
C LYS A 38 -0.30 9.80 10.89
N LYS A 39 -1.28 10.71 10.96
CA LYS A 39 -2.03 11.02 12.18
C LYS A 39 -2.81 9.81 12.72
N TRP A 40 -3.24 8.90 11.85
CA TRP A 40 -4.05 7.74 12.23
C TRP A 40 -3.22 6.46 12.41
N LEU A 41 -2.04 6.36 11.81
CA LEU A 41 -1.20 5.15 11.84
C LEU A 41 -0.17 5.14 13.00
N VAL A 42 -0.47 5.76 14.14
CA VAL A 42 0.50 6.00 15.22
C VAL A 42 0.98 4.72 15.91
N THR A 43 0.16 3.67 15.92
CA THR A 43 0.40 2.49 16.78
C THR A 43 0.84 1.24 16.03
N LYS A 44 0.68 1.20 14.70
CA LYS A 44 0.97 0.02 13.87
C LYS A 44 1.41 0.43 12.46
N ASN A 45 2.19 -0.42 11.82
CA ASN A 45 2.51 -0.30 10.41
C ASN A 45 1.36 -0.86 9.57
N TYR A 46 1.05 -0.19 8.45
CA TYR A 46 0.02 -0.61 7.51
C TYR A 46 0.56 -0.55 6.09
N TRP A 47 0.14 -1.50 5.27
CA TRP A 47 0.42 -1.44 3.83
C TRP A 47 -0.38 -0.33 3.17
N ILE A 48 0.27 0.37 2.25
CA ILE A 48 -0.32 1.35 1.34
C ILE A 48 -0.21 0.85 -0.09
N GLY A 49 -0.85 1.54 -1.03
CA GLY A 49 -0.94 1.11 -2.42
C GLY A 49 0.34 1.22 -3.24
N LEU A 50 1.48 1.55 -2.64
CA LEU A 50 2.76 1.68 -3.34
C LEU A 50 3.52 0.35 -3.32
N SER A 51 3.91 -0.16 -4.49
CA SER A 51 4.77 -1.35 -4.61
C SER A 51 5.60 -1.37 -5.89
N ASP A 52 6.63 -2.19 -5.91
CA ASP A 52 7.47 -2.53 -7.06
C ASP A 52 7.34 -4.03 -7.44
N THR A 53 6.28 -4.70 -6.97
CA THR A 53 6.06 -6.14 -7.16
C THR A 53 5.97 -6.59 -8.62
N VAL A 54 5.77 -5.66 -9.56
CA VAL A 54 5.73 -5.94 -11.01
C VAL A 54 7.12 -5.92 -11.62
N LEU A 55 7.96 -4.97 -11.18
CA LEU A 55 9.32 -4.77 -11.65
C LEU A 55 10.11 -4.10 -10.52
N GLU A 56 11.08 -4.82 -9.96
CA GLU A 56 11.95 -4.31 -8.90
C GLU A 56 12.56 -2.96 -9.29
N GLY A 57 12.44 -1.97 -8.40
CA GLY A 57 12.90 -0.60 -8.65
C GLY A 57 11.94 0.31 -9.43
N ASP A 58 10.87 -0.21 -10.04
CA ASP A 58 9.79 0.58 -10.65
C ASP A 58 8.58 0.67 -9.71
N TRP A 59 8.63 1.65 -8.81
CA TRP A 59 7.58 1.89 -7.82
C TRP A 59 6.31 2.48 -8.46
N ARG A 60 5.21 1.78 -8.29
CA ARG A 60 3.89 2.15 -8.81
C ARG A 60 2.81 2.06 -7.74
N TRP A 61 1.84 2.96 -7.87
CA TRP A 61 0.61 2.90 -7.11
C TRP A 61 -0.36 1.88 -7.69
N VAL A 62 -1.25 1.34 -6.86
CA VAL A 62 -2.33 0.43 -7.28
C VAL A 62 -3.29 1.05 -8.31
N ASP A 63 -3.32 2.38 -8.45
CA ASP A 63 -4.08 3.08 -9.50
C ASP A 63 -3.31 3.22 -10.84
N GLY A 64 -2.10 2.67 -10.91
CA GLY A 64 -1.23 2.69 -12.08
C GLY A 64 -0.33 3.91 -12.18
N THR A 65 -0.45 4.90 -11.29
CA THR A 65 0.41 6.09 -11.33
C THR A 65 1.83 5.76 -10.88
N ASN A 66 2.82 6.35 -11.57
CA ASN A 66 4.23 6.20 -11.17
C ASN A 66 4.51 7.06 -9.94
N TYR A 67 5.30 6.52 -9.00
CA TYR A 67 5.69 7.24 -7.79
C TYR A 67 6.34 8.59 -8.10
N THR A 68 7.26 8.63 -9.07
CA THR A 68 8.01 9.86 -9.43
C THR A 68 7.12 10.98 -9.96
N SER A 69 5.96 10.64 -10.52
CA SER A 69 4.97 11.63 -10.98
C SER A 69 4.12 12.19 -9.84
N SER A 70 4.10 11.49 -8.69
CA SER A 70 3.34 11.84 -7.49
C SER A 70 4.17 12.62 -6.48
N VAL A 71 5.49 12.62 -6.61
CA VAL A 71 6.42 13.44 -5.82
C VAL A 71 6.71 14.72 -6.59
N LYS A 72 5.85 15.72 -6.44
CA LYS A 72 6.14 17.11 -6.83
C LYS A 72 5.86 18.04 -5.67
#